data_AF-A9AV37-F1
#
_entry.id   AF-A9AV37-F1
#
_cell.length_a   1.000
_cell.length_b   1.000
_cell.length_c   1.000
_cell.angle_alpha   90.00
_cell.angle_beta   90.00
_cell.angle_gamma   90.00
#
_symmetry.space_group_name_H-M   'P 1'
#
loop_
_entity.id
_entity.type
_entity.pdbx_description
1 polymer ?
#
loop_
_entity_poly.entity_id
_entity_poly.type
_entity_poly.pdbx_seq_one_letter_code
_entity_poly.pdbx_strand_id
1 'polypeptide(L)'
;MRRQKPLDWATLGPIAVLLGLLLLIVNQLNQPKNQYAPLSAYFNDAAASVPQSQLTPLPPTTLQAIEQSNAAGSSNQIDLVLEAELYQDQSNELASELQIALDYVQERTNIRLAERVTVVISQDAQCGFHGVTYSDVRVIYIYSCAGVARSRVVNIAAHEFVHQLEQDRYGAAHLSTDLVLSEGFATWGAGRYWLGSASDFTSFARDYQANGQALPLATHYAGVGIDGMNVLYYQWASFVDYLINNYGREAFDQLYISGGERQPGAANYAAIYNRSFGLLEAEWRQTLD
;
A
#
# COMPACT_ATOMS: atom_id res chain seq x y z
N MET A 1 6.60 -11.93 -70.80
CA MET A 1 5.69 -11.24 -69.86
C MET A 1 5.33 -12.19 -68.71
N ARG A 2 5.92 -12.02 -67.52
CA ARG A 2 5.49 -12.74 -66.30
C ARG A 2 4.52 -11.83 -65.53
N ARG A 3 3.28 -12.27 -65.36
CA ARG A 3 2.28 -11.60 -64.51
C ARG A 3 2.67 -11.80 -63.04
N GLN A 4 2.88 -10.71 -62.31
CA GLN A 4 2.96 -10.73 -60.84
C GLN A 4 1.59 -11.10 -60.28
N LYS A 5 1.54 -12.08 -59.38
CA LYS A 5 0.33 -12.42 -58.63
C LYS A 5 0.06 -11.33 -57.59
N PRO A 6 -1.20 -10.87 -57.44
CA PRO A 6 -1.56 -9.91 -56.42
C PRO A 6 -1.37 -10.52 -55.02
N LEU A 7 -0.88 -9.70 -54.10
CA LEU A 7 -0.65 -10.05 -52.71
C LEU A 7 -2.00 -10.29 -52.02
N ASP A 8 -2.19 -11.48 -51.44
CA ASP A 8 -3.43 -11.87 -50.79
C ASP A 8 -3.46 -11.36 -49.34
N TRP A 9 -4.14 -10.22 -49.15
CA TRP A 9 -4.28 -9.55 -47.86
C TRP A 9 -4.98 -10.40 -46.79
N ALA A 10 -5.70 -11.47 -47.17
CA ALA A 10 -6.36 -12.36 -46.22
C ALA A 10 -5.37 -13.19 -45.38
N THR A 11 -4.13 -13.38 -45.85
CA THR A 11 -3.09 -14.12 -45.11
C THR A 11 -2.23 -13.22 -44.21
N LEU A 12 -2.19 -11.91 -44.47
CA LEU A 12 -1.34 -10.97 -43.71
C LEU A 12 -1.98 -10.50 -42.40
N GLY A 13 -3.31 -10.41 -42.33
CA GLY A 13 -4.04 -9.97 -41.14
C GLY A 13 -3.74 -10.80 -39.88
N PRO A 14 -3.85 -12.14 -39.91
CA PRO A 14 -3.59 -12.99 -38.75
C PRO A 14 -2.13 -12.92 -38.29
N ILE A 15 -1.19 -12.83 -39.23
CA ILE A 15 0.25 -12.76 -38.94
C ILE A 15 0.58 -11.44 -38.24
N ALA A 16 0.02 -10.32 -38.68
CA ALA A 16 0.21 -9.01 -38.04
C ALA A 16 -0.36 -8.98 -36.61
N VAL A 17 -1.53 -9.60 -36.39
CA VAL A 17 -2.14 -9.70 -35.05
C VAL A 17 -1.30 -10.58 -34.12
N LEU A 18 -0.82 -11.73 -34.60
CA LEU A 18 0.06 -12.61 -33.81
C LEU A 18 1.38 -11.94 -33.47
N LEU A 19 1.99 -11.19 -34.39
CA LEU A 19 3.20 -10.41 -34.13
C LEU A 19 2.94 -9.29 -33.12
N GLY A 20 1.79 -8.60 -33.21
CA GLY A 20 1.39 -7.59 -32.24
C GLY A 20 1.19 -8.15 -30.83
N LEU A 21 0.52 -9.30 -30.71
CA LEU A 21 0.33 -10.00 -29.44
C LEU A 21 1.66 -10.51 -28.87
N LEU A 22 2.53 -11.06 -29.71
CA LEU A 22 3.86 -11.51 -29.30
C LEU A 22 4.71 -10.34 -28.81
N LEU A 23 4.68 -9.19 -29.49
CA LEU A 23 5.37 -7.98 -29.06
C LEU A 23 4.81 -7.44 -27.74
N LEU A 24 3.50 -7.49 -27.52
CA LEU A 24 2.88 -7.14 -26.24
C LEU A 24 3.32 -8.07 -25.10
N ILE A 25 3.36 -9.38 -25.35
CA ILE A 25 3.81 -10.38 -24.37
C ILE A 25 5.30 -10.20 -24.07
N VAL A 26 6.14 -10.04 -25.10
CA VAL A 26 7.58 -9.80 -24.93
C VAL A 26 7.82 -8.48 -24.22
N ASN A 27 7.06 -7.43 -24.52
CA ASN A 27 7.14 -6.15 -23.81
C ASN A 27 6.73 -6.31 -22.34
N GLN A 28 5.68 -7.06 -22.03
CA GLN A 28 5.30 -7.34 -20.63
C GLN A 28 6.33 -8.18 -19.88
N LEU A 29 6.94 -9.17 -20.54
CA LEU A 29 7.98 -10.02 -19.96
C LEU A 29 9.32 -9.28 -19.78
N ASN A 30 9.60 -8.30 -20.64
CA ASN A 30 10.80 -7.46 -20.59
C ASN A 30 10.60 -6.12 -19.88
N GLN A 31 9.39 -5.83 -19.37
CA GLN A 31 9.26 -4.79 -18.34
C GLN A 31 10.26 -5.16 -17.26
N PRO A 32 11.23 -4.30 -16.92
CA PRO A 32 12.11 -4.58 -15.80
C PRO A 32 11.18 -4.91 -14.64
N LYS A 33 11.26 -6.14 -14.12
CA LYS A 33 10.68 -6.44 -12.82
C LYS A 33 11.36 -5.42 -11.93
N ASN A 34 10.63 -4.36 -11.54
CA ASN A 34 11.11 -3.47 -10.51
C ASN A 34 11.34 -4.39 -9.32
N GLN A 35 12.59 -4.81 -9.16
CA GLN A 35 13.05 -5.52 -7.98
C GLN A 35 13.05 -4.44 -6.91
N TYR A 36 11.87 -4.18 -6.37
CA TYR A 36 11.74 -3.43 -5.14
C TYR A 36 12.47 -4.27 -4.12
N ALA A 37 13.65 -3.80 -3.76
CA ALA A 37 14.53 -4.58 -2.96
C ALA A 37 13.92 -4.80 -1.56
N PRO A 38 14.32 -5.87 -0.84
CA PRO A 38 13.74 -6.17 0.45
C PRO A 38 13.84 -4.95 1.36
N LEU A 39 12.78 -4.63 2.09
CA LEU A 39 12.81 -3.60 3.13
C LEU A 39 14.02 -3.85 4.07
N SER A 40 14.33 -5.11 4.40
CA SER A 40 15.50 -5.50 5.19
C SER A 40 16.88 -5.26 4.55
N ALA A 41 16.98 -5.11 3.22
CA ALA A 41 18.26 -4.84 2.55
C ALA A 41 18.61 -3.35 2.47
N TYR A 42 17.70 -2.44 2.85
CA TYR A 42 17.87 -0.99 2.69
C TYR A 42 17.75 -0.19 3.99
N PHE A 43 17.40 -0.83 5.11
CA PHE A 43 17.33 -0.19 6.43
C PHE A 43 18.63 -0.22 7.24
N ASN A 44 19.77 -0.49 6.59
CA ASN A 44 21.06 -0.22 7.23
C ASN A 44 21.33 1.29 7.37
N ASP A 45 20.62 2.15 6.63
CA ASP A 45 20.72 3.60 6.74
C ASP A 45 19.32 4.23 6.82
N ALA A 46 19.09 5.02 7.87
CA ALA A 46 17.83 5.68 8.27
C ALA A 46 16.74 4.76 8.86
N ALA A 47 16.65 4.80 10.18
CA ALA A 47 15.56 4.27 10.98
C ALA A 47 14.21 4.80 10.44
N ALA A 48 13.43 3.94 9.78
CA ALA A 48 12.02 4.24 9.51
C ALA A 48 11.31 4.44 10.84
N SER A 49 10.89 5.66 11.14
CA SER A 49 10.13 5.94 12.36
C SER A 49 8.79 5.24 12.30
N VAL A 50 8.38 4.72 13.45
CA VAL A 50 7.07 4.11 13.70
C VAL A 50 5.96 5.01 13.13
N PRO A 51 5.03 4.51 12.31
CA PRO A 51 3.82 5.23 11.97
C PRO A 51 3.12 5.61 13.27
N GLN A 52 3.11 6.91 13.57
CA GLN A 52 2.38 7.41 14.72
C GLN A 52 0.92 7.03 14.49
N SER A 53 0.36 6.23 15.40
CA SER A 53 -1.06 5.94 15.34
C SER A 53 -1.79 7.28 15.35
N GLN A 54 -2.59 7.50 14.31
CA GLN A 54 -3.36 8.71 14.14
C GLN A 54 -4.27 8.91 15.34
N LEU A 55 -3.95 9.89 16.18
CA LEU A 55 -4.86 10.45 17.19
C LEU A 55 -4.66 11.95 17.39
N THR A 56 -3.65 12.57 16.77
CA THR A 56 -3.56 14.03 16.78
C THR A 56 -4.15 14.54 15.46
N PRO A 57 -5.30 15.24 15.50
CA PRO A 57 -5.83 15.89 14.31
C PRO A 57 -4.79 16.81 13.68
N LEU A 58 -4.80 16.93 12.36
CA LEU A 58 -3.95 17.91 11.68
C LEU A 58 -4.28 19.31 12.22
N PRO A 59 -3.29 20.08 12.72
CA PRO A 59 -3.56 21.40 13.27
C PRO A 59 -4.29 22.28 12.23
N PRO A 60 -5.37 23.00 12.59
CA PRO A 60 -6.15 23.79 11.64
C PRO A 60 -5.32 24.80 10.85
N THR A 61 -4.29 25.38 11.48
CA THR A 61 -3.35 26.30 10.83
C THR A 61 -2.50 25.61 9.76
N THR A 62 -2.11 24.36 9.99
CA THR A 62 -1.35 23.56 9.02
C THR A 62 -2.25 23.19 7.86
N LEU A 63 -3.47 22.71 8.14
CA LEU A 63 -4.45 22.41 7.08
C LEU A 63 -4.72 23.63 6.20
N GLN A 64 -4.98 24.80 6.81
CA GLN A 64 -5.20 26.04 6.07
C GLN A 64 -4.00 26.43 5.20
N ALA A 65 -2.77 26.21 5.68
CA ALA A 65 -1.57 26.48 4.88
C ALA A 65 -1.45 25.55 3.67
N ILE A 66 -1.80 24.27 3.82
CA ILE A 66 -1.84 23.29 2.71
C ILE A 66 -2.90 23.71 1.68
N GLU A 67 -4.12 24.05 2.13
CA GLU A 67 -5.21 24.47 1.24
C GLU A 67 -4.88 25.75 0.45
N GLN A 68 -4.03 26.61 1.01
CA GLN A 68 -3.55 27.84 0.36
C GLN A 68 -2.29 27.63 -0.48
N SER A 69 -1.64 26.47 -0.38
CA SER A 69 -0.42 26.17 -1.11
C SER A 69 -0.73 25.89 -2.58
N ASN A 70 0.13 26.41 -3.47
CA ASN A 70 0.06 26.00 -4.86
C ASN A 70 0.60 24.58 -4.99
N ALA A 71 -0.12 23.71 -5.70
CA ALA A 71 0.36 22.38 -6.01
C ALA A 71 1.67 22.48 -6.83
N ALA A 72 2.75 21.89 -6.31
CA ALA A 72 4.04 21.79 -6.98
C ALA A 72 4.01 20.82 -8.17
N GLY A 73 3.04 19.90 -8.14
CA GLY A 73 2.65 19.02 -9.23
C GLY A 73 1.19 18.59 -9.03
N SER A 74 0.51 18.18 -10.09
CA SER A 74 -0.86 17.68 -9.97
C SER A 74 -1.10 16.59 -11.01
N SER A 75 -1.95 15.63 -10.65
CA SER A 75 -2.42 14.55 -11.52
C SER A 75 -3.94 14.46 -11.47
N ASN A 76 -4.52 13.36 -11.98
CA ASN A 76 -5.96 13.18 -12.09
C ASN A 76 -6.69 13.16 -10.73
N GLN A 77 -6.05 12.66 -9.68
CA GLN A 77 -6.67 12.50 -8.35
C GLN A 77 -5.80 13.00 -7.20
N ILE A 78 -4.60 13.53 -7.49
CA ILE A 78 -3.62 13.92 -6.48
C ILE A 78 -3.14 15.35 -6.74
N ASP A 79 -3.18 16.16 -5.69
CA ASP A 79 -2.45 17.43 -5.61
C ASP A 79 -1.19 17.23 -4.78
N LEU A 80 -0.02 17.53 -5.36
CA LEU A 80 1.28 17.36 -4.71
C LEU A 80 1.76 18.70 -4.16
N VAL A 81 2.01 18.77 -2.85
CA VAL A 81 2.61 19.91 -2.16
C VAL A 81 4.01 19.50 -1.68
N LEU A 82 5.01 20.33 -1.95
CA LEU A 82 6.38 20.13 -1.47
C LEU A 82 6.68 21.23 -0.45
N GLU A 83 6.83 20.86 0.83
CA GLU A 83 7.20 21.80 1.89
C GLU A 83 8.72 22.08 1.92
N ALA A 84 9.51 21.26 1.22
CA ALA A 84 10.96 21.36 1.15
C ALA A 84 11.46 21.42 -0.30
N GLU A 85 12.77 21.67 -0.47
CA GLU A 85 13.44 21.59 -1.78
C GLU A 85 13.54 20.15 -2.34
N LEU A 86 13.09 19.16 -1.56
CA LEU A 86 13.09 17.76 -1.95
C LEU A 86 12.20 17.56 -3.19
N TYR A 87 12.81 16.96 -4.23
CA TYR A 87 12.14 16.56 -5.46
C TYR A 87 11.50 17.70 -6.28
N GLN A 88 11.84 18.98 -6.04
CA GLN A 88 11.27 20.10 -6.81
C GLN A 88 11.48 19.96 -8.31
N ASP A 89 12.69 19.59 -8.73
CA ASP A 89 13.01 19.36 -10.16
C ASP A 89 12.37 18.10 -10.74
N GLN A 90 11.66 17.32 -9.92
CA GLN A 90 11.06 16.03 -10.27
C GLN A 90 9.57 15.97 -9.90
N SER A 91 8.93 17.10 -9.62
CA SER A 91 7.58 17.14 -9.04
C SER A 91 6.53 16.52 -9.96
N ASN A 92 6.67 16.69 -11.28
CA ASN A 92 5.77 16.11 -12.27
C ASN A 92 5.94 14.60 -12.39
N GLU A 93 7.19 14.10 -12.41
CA GLU A 93 7.46 12.66 -12.39
C GLU A 93 6.93 12.02 -11.11
N LEU A 94 7.17 12.65 -9.96
CA LEU A 94 6.66 12.18 -8.68
C LEU A 94 5.13 12.15 -8.67
N ALA A 95 4.45 13.21 -9.10
CA ALA A 95 2.99 13.23 -9.19
C ALA A 95 2.44 12.11 -10.11
N SER A 96 3.11 11.83 -11.23
CA SER A 96 2.73 10.73 -12.12
C SER A 96 2.96 9.36 -11.48
N GLU A 97 4.08 9.15 -10.81
CA GLU A 97 4.39 7.89 -10.12
C GLU A 97 3.40 7.63 -8.97
N LEU A 98 3.05 8.67 -8.22
CA LEU A 98 2.01 8.62 -7.18
C LEU A 98 0.64 8.27 -7.77
N GLN A 99 0.26 8.84 -8.92
CA GLN A 99 -1.00 8.48 -9.58
C GLN A 99 -1.00 7.00 -10.03
N ILE A 100 0.11 6.50 -10.56
CA ILE A 100 0.25 5.09 -10.94
C ILE A 100 0.14 4.16 -9.71
N ALA A 101 0.69 4.58 -8.56
CA ALA A 101 0.54 3.85 -7.31
C ALA A 101 -0.92 3.86 -6.82
N LEU A 102 -1.57 5.02 -6.84
CA LEU A 102 -2.98 5.16 -6.49
C LEU A 102 -3.90 4.30 -7.37
N ASP A 103 -3.70 4.32 -8.69
CA ASP A 103 -4.50 3.51 -9.63
C ASP A 103 -4.36 2.02 -9.34
N TYR A 104 -3.13 1.56 -9.06
CA TYR A 104 -2.87 0.17 -8.69
C TYR A 104 -3.57 -0.22 -7.38
N VAL A 105 -3.45 0.58 -6.31
CA VAL A 105 -4.04 0.21 -5.01
C VAL A 105 -5.56 0.28 -5.05
N GLN A 106 -6.13 1.20 -5.83
CA GLN A 106 -7.57 1.24 -6.10
C GLN A 106 -8.03 -0.02 -6.83
N GLU A 107 -7.33 -0.43 -7.90
CA GLU A 107 -7.65 -1.67 -8.62
C GLU A 107 -7.58 -2.88 -7.69
N ARG A 108 -6.47 -3.03 -6.95
CA ARG A 108 -6.23 -4.16 -6.05
C ARG A 108 -7.26 -4.27 -4.93
N THR A 109 -7.61 -3.14 -4.30
CA THR A 109 -8.59 -3.10 -3.21
C THR A 109 -10.02 -3.10 -3.72
N ASN A 110 -10.25 -2.88 -5.02
CA ASN A 110 -11.56 -2.58 -5.59
C ASN A 110 -12.30 -1.45 -4.85
N ILE A 111 -11.55 -0.46 -4.36
CA ILE A 111 -12.07 0.78 -3.78
C ILE A 111 -11.61 1.93 -4.67
N ARG A 112 -12.37 3.02 -4.70
CA ARG A 112 -12.01 4.25 -5.42
C ARG A 112 -12.03 5.40 -4.44
N LEU A 113 -11.16 6.38 -4.67
CA LEU A 113 -11.26 7.64 -3.96
C LEU A 113 -12.62 8.28 -4.27
N ALA A 114 -13.27 8.80 -3.23
CA ALA A 114 -14.48 9.59 -3.38
C ALA A 114 -14.16 10.97 -3.99
N GLU A 115 -13.02 11.54 -3.59
CA GLU A 115 -12.54 12.86 -4.03
C GLU A 115 -11.01 12.89 -4.10
N ARG A 116 -10.44 13.98 -4.61
CA ARG A 116 -8.98 14.16 -4.68
C ARG A 116 -8.34 14.12 -3.28
N VAL A 117 -7.05 13.80 -3.25
CA VAL A 117 -6.22 13.84 -2.04
C VAL A 117 -5.07 14.79 -2.24
N THR A 118 -4.64 15.43 -1.15
CA THR A 118 -3.39 16.19 -1.14
C THR A 118 -2.28 15.34 -0.56
N VAL A 119 -1.19 15.17 -1.31
CA VAL A 119 0.04 14.52 -0.83
C VAL A 119 1.06 15.60 -0.54
N VAL A 120 1.50 15.67 0.71
CA VAL A 120 2.52 16.60 1.18
C VAL A 120 3.82 15.84 1.37
N ILE A 121 4.88 16.28 0.69
CA ILE A 121 6.24 15.81 0.96
C ILE A 121 6.90 16.81 1.89
N SER A 122 7.15 16.37 3.11
CA SER A 122 7.80 17.16 4.15
C SER A 122 9.19 16.63 4.45
N GLN A 123 10.10 17.53 4.84
CA GLN A 123 11.46 17.16 5.19
C GLN A 123 11.55 16.75 6.66
N ASP A 124 12.04 15.54 6.90
CA ASP A 124 12.41 15.07 8.24
C ASP A 124 13.87 15.45 8.56
N ALA A 125 14.06 16.20 9.64
CA ALA A 125 15.38 16.69 10.04
C ALA A 125 16.33 15.57 10.51
N GLN A 126 15.80 14.44 10.97
CA GLN A 126 16.56 13.26 11.36
C GLN A 126 16.61 12.21 10.24
N CYS A 127 16.11 12.56 9.04
CA CYS A 127 15.98 11.64 7.92
C CYS A 127 15.11 10.43 8.25
N GLY A 128 14.16 10.59 9.18
CA GLY A 128 13.14 9.58 9.48
C GLY A 128 12.19 9.41 8.30
N PHE A 129 12.03 8.18 7.82
CA PHE A 129 11.22 7.88 6.65
C PHE A 129 9.91 7.20 7.05
N HIS A 130 8.78 7.92 6.92
CA HIS A 130 7.46 7.46 7.35
C HIS A 130 6.33 8.24 6.68
N GLY A 131 5.09 7.74 6.81
CA GLY A 131 3.88 8.36 6.27
C GLY A 131 2.79 8.48 7.34
N VAL A 132 1.86 9.42 7.13
CA VAL A 132 0.65 9.58 7.93
C VAL A 132 -0.49 10.07 7.04
N THR A 133 -1.64 9.39 7.08
CA THR A 133 -2.87 9.79 6.37
C THR A 133 -3.89 10.44 7.30
N TYR A 134 -4.05 11.76 7.24
CA TYR A 134 -5.18 12.45 7.87
C TYR A 134 -6.43 12.26 7.01
N SER A 135 -7.05 11.08 7.14
CA SER A 135 -8.06 10.58 6.21
C SER A 135 -9.38 11.36 6.25
N ASP A 136 -9.69 11.98 7.39
CA ASP A 136 -10.86 12.83 7.60
C ASP A 136 -10.79 14.15 6.82
N VAL A 137 -9.58 14.63 6.55
CA VAL A 137 -9.30 15.86 5.77
C VAL A 137 -8.59 15.60 4.44
N ARG A 138 -8.42 14.33 4.05
CA ARG A 138 -7.84 13.90 2.77
C ARG A 138 -6.41 14.39 2.51
N VAL A 139 -5.61 14.51 3.57
CA VAL A 139 -4.22 14.93 3.52
C VAL A 139 -3.31 13.77 3.88
N ILE A 140 -2.35 13.47 3.03
CA ILE A 140 -1.33 12.44 3.25
C ILE A 140 0.02 13.13 3.39
N TYR A 141 0.65 12.98 4.55
CA TYR A 141 2.02 13.40 4.77
C TYR A 141 2.98 12.24 4.49
N ILE A 142 4.03 12.51 3.72
CA ILE A 142 5.18 11.62 3.57
C ILE A 142 6.41 12.39 4.01
N TYR A 143 7.02 11.92 5.08
CA TYR A 143 8.25 12.48 5.64
C TYR A 143 9.46 11.83 4.97
N SER A 144 10.34 12.66 4.41
CA SER A 144 11.48 12.22 3.61
C SER A 144 12.70 13.13 3.84
N CYS A 145 13.81 12.79 3.20
CA CYS A 145 15.05 13.56 3.23
C CYS A 145 15.80 13.32 1.92
N ALA A 146 16.84 14.12 1.64
CA ALA A 146 17.62 14.02 0.40
C ALA A 146 18.30 12.65 0.19
N GLY A 147 18.51 11.88 1.26
CA GLY A 147 19.09 10.53 1.19
C GLY A 147 18.09 9.42 0.82
N VAL A 148 16.79 9.72 0.81
CA VAL A 148 15.74 8.74 0.47
C VAL A 148 15.46 8.80 -1.03
N ALA A 149 15.41 7.63 -1.67
CA ALA A 149 15.07 7.55 -3.08
C ALA A 149 13.59 7.86 -3.31
N ARG A 150 13.26 8.55 -4.42
CA ARG A 150 11.88 8.86 -4.81
C ARG A 150 10.95 7.64 -4.85
N SER A 151 11.45 6.50 -5.34
CA SER A 151 10.68 5.24 -5.35
C SER A 151 10.23 4.79 -3.96
N ARG A 152 10.98 5.14 -2.91
CA ARG A 152 10.59 4.85 -1.53
C ARG A 152 9.40 5.70 -1.12
N VAL A 153 9.41 7.00 -1.43
CA VAL A 153 8.27 7.91 -1.20
C VAL A 153 6.99 7.33 -1.81
N VAL A 154 7.08 6.84 -3.05
CA VAL A 154 5.95 6.20 -3.75
C VAL A 154 5.49 4.92 -3.03
N ASN A 155 6.42 4.10 -2.50
CA ASN A 155 6.06 2.91 -1.74
C ASN A 155 5.27 3.23 -0.47
N ILE A 156 5.69 4.24 0.30
CA ILE A 156 4.96 4.66 1.50
C ILE A 156 3.61 5.26 1.12
N ALA A 157 3.58 6.12 0.11
CA ALA A 157 2.32 6.69 -0.37
C ALA A 157 1.31 5.61 -0.81
N ALA A 158 1.76 4.49 -1.39
CA ALA A 158 0.86 3.38 -1.75
C ALA A 158 0.11 2.80 -0.54
N HIS A 159 0.77 2.67 0.61
CA HIS A 159 0.13 2.25 1.87
C HIS A 159 -0.82 3.31 2.38
N GLU A 160 -0.35 4.55 2.46
CA GLU A 160 -1.15 5.69 2.92
C GLU A 160 -2.41 5.94 2.06
N PHE A 161 -2.34 5.74 0.74
CA PHE A 161 -3.52 5.81 -0.12
C PHE A 161 -4.59 4.80 0.30
N VAL A 162 -4.21 3.60 0.75
CA VAL A 162 -5.20 2.62 1.20
C VAL A 162 -5.90 3.07 2.47
N HIS A 163 -5.23 3.76 3.40
CA HIS A 163 -5.91 4.38 4.53
C HIS A 163 -6.96 5.42 4.09
N GLN A 164 -6.69 6.22 3.06
CA GLN A 164 -7.73 7.08 2.51
C GLN A 164 -8.88 6.27 1.88
N LEU A 165 -8.58 5.20 1.15
CA LEU A 165 -9.60 4.33 0.56
C LEU A 165 -10.45 3.64 1.66
N GLU A 166 -9.85 3.25 2.77
CA GLU A 166 -10.55 2.72 3.94
C GLU A 166 -11.55 3.74 4.48
N GLN A 167 -11.12 4.99 4.66
CA GLN A 167 -12.02 6.08 5.08
C GLN A 167 -13.15 6.29 4.07
N ASP A 168 -12.87 6.29 2.78
CA ASP A 168 -13.89 6.50 1.75
C ASP A 168 -14.90 5.34 1.69
N ARG A 169 -14.45 4.11 1.98
CA ARG A 169 -15.27 2.91 1.96
C ARG A 169 -16.10 2.71 3.22
N TYR A 170 -15.51 3.00 4.39
CA TYR A 170 -16.05 2.63 5.71
C TYR A 170 -16.47 3.85 6.55
N GLY A 171 -16.13 5.07 6.13
CA GLY A 171 -16.42 6.30 6.84
C GLY A 171 -15.82 6.29 8.26
N ALA A 172 -16.57 6.84 9.21
CA ALA A 172 -16.15 6.99 10.60
C ALA A 172 -15.70 5.68 11.29
N ALA A 173 -16.14 4.51 10.80
CA ALA A 173 -15.71 3.22 11.36
C ALA A 173 -14.20 2.96 11.16
N HIS A 174 -13.58 3.52 10.12
CA HIS A 174 -12.14 3.40 9.90
C HIS A 174 -11.32 4.00 11.06
N LEU A 175 -11.78 5.11 11.63
CA LEU A 175 -11.07 5.81 12.72
C LEU A 175 -10.98 4.99 14.02
N SER A 176 -11.83 3.97 14.18
CA SER A 176 -11.88 3.12 15.37
C SER A 176 -11.74 1.63 15.08
N THR A 177 -11.40 1.26 13.84
CA THR A 177 -11.25 -0.15 13.46
C THR A 177 -10.08 -0.81 14.21
N ASP A 178 -10.12 -2.14 14.31
CA ASP A 178 -9.03 -2.97 14.82
C ASP A 178 -7.71 -2.68 14.11
N LEU A 179 -6.63 -2.55 14.88
CA LEU A 179 -5.32 -2.18 14.36
C LEU A 179 -4.78 -3.19 13.35
N VAL A 180 -5.00 -4.49 13.60
CA VAL A 180 -4.61 -5.57 12.67
C VAL A 180 -5.28 -5.39 11.32
N LEU A 181 -6.55 -4.97 11.33
CA LEU A 181 -7.33 -4.82 10.10
C LEU A 181 -6.95 -3.55 9.34
N SER A 182 -6.83 -2.40 10.01
CA SER A 182 -6.43 -1.15 9.35
C SER A 182 -5.03 -1.26 8.74
N GLU A 183 -4.04 -1.62 9.55
CA GLU A 183 -2.67 -1.64 9.09
C GLU A 183 -2.41 -2.82 8.15
N GLY A 184 -3.05 -3.96 8.41
CA GLY A 184 -2.96 -5.14 7.57
C GLY A 184 -3.61 -4.93 6.21
N PHE A 185 -4.77 -4.26 6.13
CA PHE A 185 -5.43 -3.99 4.85
C PHE A 185 -4.70 -2.91 4.05
N ALA A 186 -4.17 -1.88 4.71
CA ALA A 186 -3.30 -0.90 4.06
C ALA A 186 -2.04 -1.54 3.47
N THR A 187 -1.35 -2.37 4.26
CA THR A 187 -0.16 -3.09 3.80
C THR A 187 -0.49 -4.08 2.67
N TRP A 188 -1.58 -4.85 2.83
CA TRP A 188 -2.06 -5.79 1.81
C TRP A 188 -2.44 -5.08 0.51
N GLY A 189 -3.12 -3.94 0.60
CA GLY A 189 -3.59 -3.12 -0.50
C GLY A 189 -2.46 -2.42 -1.25
N ALA A 190 -1.38 -2.02 -0.55
CA ALA A 190 -0.16 -1.52 -1.17
C ALA A 190 0.54 -2.57 -2.05
N GLY A 191 0.34 -3.87 -1.75
CA GLY A 191 0.69 -4.98 -2.62
C GLY A 191 2.14 -4.91 -3.12
N ARG A 192 2.33 -4.84 -4.44
CA ARG A 192 3.66 -4.84 -5.08
C ARG A 192 4.59 -3.70 -4.62
N TYR A 193 4.05 -2.60 -4.09
CA TYR A 193 4.84 -1.51 -3.55
C TYR A 193 5.40 -1.82 -2.14
N TRP A 194 4.84 -2.82 -1.46
CA TRP A 194 5.23 -3.21 -0.10
C TRP A 194 5.87 -4.58 0.00
N LEU A 195 5.63 -5.48 -0.95
CA LEU A 195 6.12 -6.87 -0.91
C LEU A 195 7.66 -7.00 -0.84
N GLY A 196 8.41 -5.99 -1.28
CA GLY A 196 9.87 -6.07 -1.34
C GLY A 196 10.30 -7.25 -2.22
N SER A 197 11.16 -8.13 -1.68
CA SER A 197 11.63 -9.33 -2.38
C SER A 197 10.70 -10.54 -2.29
N ALA A 198 9.65 -10.48 -1.47
CA ALA A 198 8.72 -11.60 -1.34
C ALA A 198 7.80 -11.69 -2.56
N SER A 199 7.39 -12.91 -2.92
CA SER A 199 6.41 -13.12 -4.00
C SER A 199 5.00 -12.67 -3.59
N ASP A 200 4.69 -12.83 -2.31
CA ASP A 200 3.41 -12.54 -1.66
C ASP A 200 3.61 -12.45 -0.13
N PHE A 201 2.63 -11.90 0.58
CA PHE A 201 2.70 -11.70 2.04
C PHE A 201 2.73 -13.03 2.80
N THR A 202 2.08 -14.08 2.28
CA THR A 202 2.08 -15.42 2.87
C THR A 202 3.47 -16.04 2.88
N SER A 203 4.21 -15.91 1.78
CA SER A 203 5.58 -16.41 1.65
C SER A 203 6.53 -15.69 2.61
N PHE A 204 6.39 -14.37 2.76
CA PHE A 204 7.12 -13.62 3.79
C PHE A 204 6.79 -14.15 5.21
N ALA A 205 5.50 -14.27 5.55
CA ALA A 205 5.08 -14.71 6.88
C ALA A 205 5.55 -16.15 7.19
N ARG A 206 5.53 -17.03 6.19
CA ARG A 206 6.08 -18.39 6.27
C ARG A 206 7.56 -18.39 6.62
N ASP A 207 8.36 -17.61 5.90
CA ASP A 207 9.81 -17.55 6.15
C ASP A 207 10.10 -17.07 7.58
N TYR A 208 9.40 -16.06 8.07
CA TYR A 208 9.57 -15.57 9.44
C TYR A 208 9.09 -16.58 10.50
N GLN A 209 8.00 -17.32 10.23
CA GLN A 209 7.55 -18.40 11.11
C GLN A 209 8.59 -19.53 11.18
N ALA A 210 9.08 -20.00 10.03
CA ALA A 210 10.08 -21.06 9.94
C ALA A 210 11.40 -20.71 10.66
N ASN A 211 11.76 -19.42 10.70
CA ASN A 211 12.95 -18.92 11.40
C ASN A 211 12.69 -18.56 12.88
N GLY A 212 11.48 -18.79 13.41
CA GLY A 212 11.14 -18.47 14.80
C GLY A 212 11.07 -16.97 15.10
N GLN A 213 10.88 -16.14 14.08
CA GLN A 213 10.83 -14.68 14.16
C GLN A 213 9.40 -14.12 14.08
N ALA A 214 8.39 -14.97 13.89
CA ALA A 214 7.00 -14.53 13.87
C ALA A 214 6.55 -14.04 15.25
N LEU A 215 5.78 -12.95 15.26
CA LEU A 215 5.18 -12.33 16.45
C LEU A 215 3.70 -12.71 16.57
N PRO A 216 3.10 -12.75 17.78
CA PRO A 216 1.66 -12.88 17.95
C PRO A 216 0.90 -11.76 17.22
N LEU A 217 -0.22 -12.08 16.55
CA LEU A 217 -0.96 -11.04 15.81
C LEU A 217 -1.59 -9.99 16.74
N ALA A 218 -1.85 -10.34 18.00
CA ALA A 218 -2.35 -9.42 19.03
C ALA A 218 -1.28 -8.44 19.56
N THR A 219 -0.03 -8.50 19.05
CA THR A 219 1.03 -7.60 19.51
C THR A 219 0.85 -6.18 18.95
N HIS A 220 0.88 -5.18 19.82
CA HIS A 220 0.84 -3.78 19.41
C HIS A 220 2.23 -3.31 18.93
N TYR A 221 2.30 -2.65 17.77
CA TYR A 221 3.58 -2.30 17.14
C TYR A 221 4.45 -1.33 17.96
N ALA A 222 3.83 -0.48 18.79
CA ALA A 222 4.55 0.48 19.63
C ALA A 222 5.54 -0.17 20.62
N GLY A 223 5.43 -1.48 20.90
CA GLY A 223 6.27 -2.19 21.85
C GLY A 223 7.45 -2.98 21.25
N VAL A 224 7.61 -3.05 19.93
CA VAL A 224 8.49 -4.05 19.28
C VAL A 224 9.64 -3.48 18.44
N GLY A 225 9.81 -2.16 18.42
CA GLY A 225 10.79 -1.50 17.56
C GLY A 225 10.48 -1.65 16.07
N ILE A 226 11.35 -1.10 15.22
CA ILE A 226 11.11 -0.99 13.77
C ILE A 226 11.06 -2.38 13.11
N ASP A 227 12.01 -3.26 13.43
CA ASP A 227 12.06 -4.61 12.86
C ASP A 227 10.82 -5.42 13.24
N GLY A 228 10.41 -5.39 14.51
CA GLY A 228 9.21 -6.08 14.96
C GLY A 228 7.93 -5.49 14.36
N MET A 229 7.86 -4.17 14.20
CA MET A 229 6.74 -3.50 13.54
C MET A 229 6.62 -3.93 12.07
N ASN A 230 7.74 -4.00 11.34
CA ASN A 230 7.74 -4.51 9.97
C ASN A 230 7.20 -5.94 9.93
N VAL A 231 7.68 -6.82 10.82
CA VAL A 231 7.17 -8.19 10.93
C VAL A 231 5.65 -8.21 11.13
N LEU A 232 5.13 -7.37 12.02
CA LEU A 232 3.68 -7.27 12.25
C LEU A 232 2.92 -6.83 11.00
N TYR A 233 3.38 -5.81 10.27
CA TYR A 233 2.71 -5.36 9.04
C TYR A 233 2.60 -6.46 7.99
N TYR A 234 3.67 -7.21 7.73
CA TYR A 234 3.62 -8.32 6.79
C TYR A 234 2.75 -9.47 7.28
N GLN A 235 2.80 -9.80 8.57
CA GLN A 235 1.93 -10.83 9.15
C GLN A 235 0.46 -10.43 9.10
N TRP A 236 0.13 -9.18 9.43
CA TRP A 236 -1.23 -8.65 9.34
C TRP A 236 -1.74 -8.62 7.90
N ALA A 237 -0.92 -8.21 6.92
CA ALA A 237 -1.29 -8.29 5.51
C ALA A 237 -1.53 -9.73 5.02
N SER A 238 -0.68 -10.67 5.44
CA SER A 238 -0.86 -12.10 5.18
C SER A 238 -2.13 -12.64 5.82
N PHE A 239 -2.44 -12.21 7.04
CA PHE A 239 -3.65 -12.59 7.75
C PHE A 239 -4.92 -11.99 7.09
N VAL A 240 -4.88 -10.74 6.65
CA VAL A 240 -5.96 -10.11 5.88
C VAL A 240 -6.19 -10.87 4.57
N ASP A 241 -5.14 -11.26 3.86
CA ASP A 241 -5.25 -12.08 2.66
C ASP A 241 -5.93 -13.42 2.95
N TYR A 242 -5.54 -14.09 4.05
CA TYR A 242 -6.18 -15.31 4.54
C TYR A 242 -7.68 -15.10 4.83
N LEU A 243 -8.05 -14.01 5.52
CA LEU A 243 -9.44 -13.73 5.83
C LEU A 243 -10.28 -13.50 4.57
N ILE A 244 -9.78 -12.69 3.63
CA ILE A 244 -10.47 -12.40 2.37
C ILE A 244 -10.62 -13.66 1.53
N ASN A 245 -9.57 -14.48 1.42
CA ASN A 245 -9.58 -15.68 0.58
C ASN A 245 -10.46 -16.81 1.14
N ASN A 246 -10.54 -16.97 2.46
CA ASN A 246 -11.29 -18.06 3.08
C ASN A 246 -12.74 -17.70 3.42
N TYR A 247 -13.01 -16.43 3.75
CA TYR A 247 -14.33 -15.98 4.22
C TYR A 247 -14.99 -14.97 3.28
N GLY A 248 -14.26 -14.49 2.27
CA GLY A 248 -14.77 -13.56 1.28
C GLY A 248 -14.70 -12.10 1.72
N ARG A 249 -14.73 -11.22 0.72
CA ARG A 249 -14.61 -9.77 0.94
C ARG A 249 -15.76 -9.18 1.77
N GLU A 250 -16.98 -9.67 1.59
CA GLU A 250 -18.15 -9.17 2.32
C GLU A 250 -18.02 -9.39 3.83
N ALA A 251 -17.58 -10.58 4.25
CA ALA A 251 -17.38 -10.88 5.66
C ALA A 251 -16.19 -10.07 6.24
N PHE A 252 -15.13 -9.89 5.45
CA PHE A 252 -14.04 -8.99 5.82
C PHE A 252 -14.51 -7.55 6.06
N ASP A 253 -15.31 -6.98 5.15
CA ASP A 253 -15.87 -5.63 5.29
C ASP A 253 -16.73 -5.51 6.56
N GLN A 254 -17.54 -6.54 6.88
CA GLN A 254 -18.34 -6.57 8.11
C GLN A 254 -17.48 -6.62 9.37
N LEU A 255 -16.39 -7.38 9.35
CA LEU A 255 -15.43 -7.40 10.44
C LEU A 255 -14.77 -6.03 10.62
N TYR A 256 -14.32 -5.42 9.52
CA TYR A 256 -13.62 -4.14 9.54
C TYR A 256 -14.44 -3.04 10.22
N ILE A 257 -15.74 -2.95 9.92
CA ILE A 257 -16.64 -1.95 10.52
C ILE A 257 -17.13 -2.31 11.92
N SER A 258 -16.84 -3.51 12.42
CA SER A 258 -17.25 -3.93 13.78
C SER A 258 -16.46 -3.22 14.89
N GLY A 259 -15.45 -2.42 14.53
CA GLY A 259 -14.66 -1.61 15.45
C GLY A 259 -13.45 -2.35 16.00
N GLY A 260 -12.98 -1.92 17.16
CA GLY A 260 -11.78 -2.45 17.81
C GLY A 260 -10.98 -1.41 18.58
N GLU A 261 -11.36 -0.13 18.53
CA GLU A 261 -10.71 0.98 19.27
C GLU A 261 -9.20 1.02 19.05
N ARG A 262 -8.75 0.70 17.83
CA ARG A 262 -7.33 0.59 17.44
C ARG A 262 -6.54 -0.40 18.32
N GLN A 263 -7.21 -1.37 18.94
CA GLN A 263 -6.57 -2.48 19.65
C GLN A 263 -6.43 -3.70 18.71
N PRO A 264 -5.25 -4.34 18.66
CA PRO A 264 -5.06 -5.56 17.88
C PRO A 264 -6.02 -6.69 18.29
N GLY A 265 -6.76 -7.23 17.34
CA GLY A 265 -7.62 -8.41 17.56
C GLY A 265 -8.92 -8.11 18.32
N ALA A 266 -9.31 -6.84 18.45
CA ALA A 266 -10.48 -6.40 19.19
C ALA A 266 -11.77 -6.27 18.35
N ALA A 267 -11.70 -6.43 17.02
CA ALA A 267 -12.91 -6.52 16.20
C ALA A 267 -13.78 -7.74 16.60
N ASN A 268 -15.04 -7.79 16.16
CA ASN A 268 -15.97 -8.84 16.54
C ASN A 268 -15.82 -10.13 15.70
N TYR A 269 -14.62 -10.72 15.70
CA TYR A 269 -14.31 -11.95 14.95
C TYR A 269 -15.30 -13.09 15.25
N ALA A 270 -15.71 -13.23 16.52
CA ALA A 270 -16.61 -14.29 16.94
C ALA A 270 -17.99 -14.17 16.29
N ALA A 271 -18.55 -12.97 16.20
CA ALA A 271 -19.85 -12.78 15.55
C ALA A 271 -19.79 -12.93 14.03
N ILE A 272 -18.69 -12.49 13.39
CA ILE A 272 -18.58 -12.49 11.93
C ILE A 272 -18.15 -13.84 11.36
N TYR A 273 -17.16 -14.49 11.98
CA TYR A 273 -16.56 -15.72 11.48
C TYR A 273 -16.92 -16.96 12.30
N ASN A 274 -17.67 -16.83 13.40
CA ASN A 274 -17.90 -17.91 14.36
C ASN A 274 -16.57 -18.53 14.85
N ARG A 275 -15.55 -17.68 15.01
CA ARG A 275 -14.19 -18.00 15.45
C ARG A 275 -13.65 -16.84 16.27
N SER A 276 -12.94 -17.13 17.36
CA SER A 276 -12.20 -16.08 18.07
C SER A 276 -10.99 -15.62 17.25
N PHE A 277 -10.49 -14.41 17.54
CA PHE A 277 -9.26 -13.91 16.92
C PHE A 277 -8.08 -14.89 17.06
N GLY A 278 -7.84 -15.40 18.27
CA GLY A 278 -6.76 -16.35 18.52
C GLY A 278 -6.92 -17.69 17.79
N LEU A 279 -8.16 -18.14 17.54
CA LEU A 279 -8.40 -19.35 16.75
C LEU A 279 -8.11 -19.09 15.26
N LEU A 280 -8.52 -17.94 14.73
CA LEU A 280 -8.19 -17.54 13.36
C LEU A 280 -6.69 -17.36 13.16
N GLU A 281 -5.98 -16.78 14.14
CA GLU A 281 -4.52 -16.71 14.11
C GLU A 281 -3.91 -18.12 14.04
N ALA A 282 -4.37 -19.05 14.87
CA ALA A 282 -3.86 -20.42 14.86
C ALA A 282 -4.15 -21.15 13.54
N GLU A 283 -5.36 -20.98 12.98
CA GLU A 283 -5.74 -21.55 11.68
C GLU A 283 -4.89 -20.94 10.54
N TRP A 284 -4.69 -19.62 10.53
CA TRP A 284 -3.81 -18.95 9.58
C TRP A 284 -2.37 -19.45 9.67
N ARG A 285 -1.81 -19.59 10.88
CA ARG A 285 -0.43 -20.10 11.06
C ARG A 285 -0.24 -21.49 10.50
N GLN A 286 -1.25 -22.36 10.57
CA GLN A 286 -1.20 -23.69 9.96
C GLN A 286 -1.11 -23.63 8.43
N THR A 287 -1.57 -22.54 7.79
CA THR A 287 -1.40 -22.35 6.34
C THR A 287 0.01 -21.89 5.95
N LEU A 288 0.81 -21.48 6.92
CA LEU A 288 2.20 -21.07 6.72
C LEU A 288 3.18 -22.24 6.80
N ASP A 289 2.82 -23.33 7.50
CA ASP A 289 3.62 -24.56 7.61
C ASP A 289 3.70 -25.34 6.28
#